data_AF-A0A524NWY6-F1
#
_entry.id   AF-A0A524NWY6-F1
#
_cell.length_a   1.000
_cell.length_b   1.000
_cell.length_c   1.000
_cell.angle_alpha   90.00
_cell.angle_beta   90.00
_cell.angle_gamma   90.00
#
_symmetry.space_group_name_H-M   'P 1'
#
loop_
_entity.id
_entity.type
_entity.pdbx_description
1 polymer ?
#
loop_
_entity_poly.entity_id
_entity_poly.type
_entity_poly.pdbx_seq_one_letter_code
_entity_poly.pdbx_strand_id
1 'polypeptide(L)'
;MDFSLKLFDKVVDRTQTWSIKWDPDYMIERFGTADLLPFNHAEMDFECPKPIIDAIQSRSQHGIYGYTLVKQDYYESVIQWYKQRHQLKFQREEILYATGVI
;
A
#
# COMPACT_ATOMS: atom_id res chain seq x y z
N MET A 1 -15.00 7.06 -8.32
CA MET A 1 -13.83 7.49 -7.55
C MET A 1 -13.64 8.96 -7.82
N ASP A 2 -13.62 9.79 -6.79
CA ASP A 2 -13.27 11.20 -6.91
C ASP A 2 -11.74 11.28 -7.00
N PHE A 3 -11.23 11.60 -8.19
CA PHE A 3 -9.81 11.84 -8.46
C PHE A 3 -9.53 13.34 -8.55
N SER A 4 -10.33 14.18 -7.88
CA SER A 4 -10.08 15.63 -7.86
C SER A 4 -8.69 15.92 -7.28
N LEU A 5 -8.02 16.93 -7.86
CA LEU A 5 -6.69 17.40 -7.44
C LEU A 5 -6.59 17.59 -5.91
N LYS A 6 -7.71 17.94 -5.26
CA LYS A 6 -7.83 18.11 -3.81
C LYS A 6 -7.38 16.92 -2.96
N LEU A 7 -7.48 15.68 -3.47
CA LEU A 7 -7.00 14.51 -2.72
C LEU A 7 -5.47 14.53 -2.54
N PHE A 8 -4.75 14.93 -3.58
CA PHE A 8 -3.29 14.94 -3.60
C PHE A 8 -2.70 16.25 -3.03
N ASP A 9 -3.51 17.30 -2.91
CA ASP A 9 -3.11 18.56 -2.27
C ASP A 9 -3.19 18.52 -0.73
N LYS A 10 -3.82 17.49 -0.17
CA LYS A 10 -3.95 17.32 1.28
C LYS A 10 -2.61 16.90 1.89
N VAL A 11 -2.05 17.77 2.73
CA VAL A 11 -0.88 17.42 3.54
C VAL A 11 -1.29 16.49 4.67
N VAL A 12 -0.60 15.34 4.78
CA VAL A 12 -0.80 14.35 5.84
C VAL A 12 0.46 14.28 6.68
N ASP A 13 0.35 14.56 7.97
CA ASP A 13 1.46 14.38 8.91
C ASP A 13 1.69 12.89 9.16
N ARG A 14 2.91 12.42 8.90
CA ARG A 14 3.33 11.02 9.04
C ARG A 14 4.36 10.80 10.15
N THR A 15 4.76 11.83 10.88
CA THR A 15 5.85 11.76 11.88
C THR A 15 5.55 10.80 13.04
N GLN A 16 4.28 10.63 13.42
CA GLN A 16 3.85 9.72 14.49
C GLN A 16 3.20 8.43 13.97
N THR A 17 3.64 7.95 12.80
CA THR A 17 3.03 6.79 12.12
C THR A 17 3.96 5.58 11.99
N TRP A 18 5.14 5.61 12.62
CA TRP A 18 6.18 4.58 12.44
C TRP A 18 6.66 4.45 10.98
N SER A 19 6.63 5.54 10.22
CA SER A 19 7.11 5.61 8.83
C SER A 19 8.62 5.75 8.82
N ILE A 20 9.34 4.78 8.25
CA ILE A 20 10.81 4.86 8.05
C ILE A 20 11.21 6.15 7.32
N LYS A 21 10.40 6.60 6.35
CA LYS A 21 10.65 7.83 5.59
C LYS A 21 10.66 9.08 6.48
N TRP A 22 9.79 9.14 7.48
CA TRP A 22 9.56 10.32 8.32
C TRP A 22 10.05 10.16 9.78
N ASP A 23 10.63 9.02 10.12
CA ASP A 23 11.12 8.71 11.47
C ASP A 23 12.40 9.50 11.79
N PRO A 24 12.40 10.35 12.84
CA PRO A 24 13.56 11.17 13.18
C PRO A 24 14.82 10.37 13.55
N ASP A 25 14.66 9.24 14.25
CA ASP A 25 15.78 8.41 14.69
C ASP A 25 16.45 7.77 13.49
N TYR A 26 15.66 7.22 12.56
CA TYR A 26 16.15 6.72 11.28
C TYR A 26 16.88 7.80 10.48
N MET A 27 16.35 9.02 10.44
CA MET A 27 16.95 10.13 9.68
C MET A 27 18.29 10.58 10.29
N ILE A 28 18.38 10.66 11.62
CA ILE A 28 19.65 10.95 12.31
C ILE A 28 20.67 9.84 12.08
N GLU A 29 20.28 8.57 12.22
CA GLU A 29 21.17 7.43 12.00
C GLU A 29 21.70 7.42 10.56
N ARG A 30 20.81 7.65 9.58
CA ARG A 30 21.16 7.50 8.17
C ARG A 30 21.80 8.74 7.54
N PHE A 31 21.41 9.94 7.97
CA PHE A 31 21.76 11.21 7.34
C PHE A 31 22.41 12.23 8.30
N GLY A 32 22.56 11.90 9.59
CA GLY A 32 23.22 12.73 10.59
C GLY A 32 22.36 13.86 11.18
N THR A 33 21.13 14.03 10.70
CA THR A 33 20.17 15.01 11.22
C THR A 33 18.73 14.63 10.83
N ALA A 34 17.76 15.02 11.65
CA ALA A 34 16.32 14.89 11.35
C ALA A 34 15.74 16.14 10.66
N ASP A 35 16.50 17.24 10.55
CA ASP A 35 16.04 18.49 9.93
C ASP A 35 16.14 18.43 8.40
N LEU A 36 15.42 17.47 7.80
CA LEU A 36 15.41 17.19 6.37
C LEU A 36 14.00 16.91 5.88
N LEU A 37 13.72 17.29 4.64
CA LEU A 37 12.53 16.82 3.92
C LEU A 37 12.85 15.49 3.23
N PRO A 38 12.15 14.38 3.56
CA PRO A 38 12.50 13.06 3.05
C PRO A 38 11.90 12.80 1.66
N PHE A 39 12.77 12.54 0.69
CA PHE A 39 12.43 12.10 -0.68
C PHE A 39 13.16 10.79 -1.04
N ASN A 40 13.45 9.95 -0.04
CA ASN A 40 14.39 8.84 -0.12
C ASN A 40 13.75 7.44 -0.35
N HIS A 41 12.58 7.17 0.23
CA HIS A 41 11.89 5.87 0.12
C HIS A 41 10.75 5.92 -0.91
N ALA A 42 10.62 4.85 -1.68
CA ALA A 42 9.63 4.69 -2.75
C ALA A 42 8.21 4.37 -2.21
N GLU A 43 7.71 5.23 -1.34
CA GLU A 43 6.32 5.27 -0.87
C GLU A 43 5.75 6.68 -1.05
N MET A 44 4.43 6.82 -0.95
CA MET A 44 3.72 8.08 -1.19
C MET A 44 3.26 8.72 0.13
N ASP A 45 3.14 10.04 0.14
CA ASP A 45 2.54 10.79 1.26
C ASP A 45 1.05 11.11 1.01
N PHE A 46 0.34 10.18 0.35
CA PHE A 46 -1.08 10.28 0.04
C PHE A 46 -1.89 9.22 0.80
N GLU A 47 -3.14 9.55 1.12
CA GLU A 47 -4.07 8.58 1.68
C GLU A 47 -4.37 7.46 0.67
N CYS A 48 -4.54 6.24 1.19
CA CYS A 48 -4.94 5.10 0.38
C CYS A 48 -6.34 5.34 -0.24
N PRO A 49 -6.63 4.90 -1.48
CA PRO A 49 -7.96 5.01 -2.06
C PRO A 49 -9.06 4.45 -1.15
N LYS A 50 -10.21 5.14 -1.08
CA LYS A 50 -11.37 4.74 -0.27
C LYS A 50 -11.76 3.25 -0.39
N PRO A 51 -11.80 2.63 -1.58
CA PRO A 51 -12.13 1.21 -1.69
C PRO A 51 -11.19 0.28 -0.89
N ILE A 52 -9.91 0.64 -0.75
CA ILE A 52 -8.94 -0.14 0.02
C ILE A 52 -9.15 0.10 1.52
N ILE A 53 -9.34 1.36 1.93
CA ILE A 53 -9.65 1.72 3.32
C ILE A 53 -10.90 0.98 3.80
N ASP A 54 -11.98 1.00 3.01
CA ASP A 54 -13.25 0.37 3.34
C ASP A 54 -13.10 -1.16 3.47
N ALA A 55 -12.32 -1.80 2.59
CA ALA A 55 -12.06 -3.24 2.66
C ALA A 55 -11.27 -3.62 3.93
N ILE A 56 -10.26 -2.84 4.31
CA ILE A 56 -9.48 -3.06 5.53
C ILE A 56 -10.38 -2.87 6.77
N GLN A 57 -11.17 -1.78 6.81
CA GLN A 57 -12.09 -1.50 7.92
C GLN A 57 -13.15 -2.60 8.07
N SER A 58 -13.72 -3.07 6.96
CA SER A 58 -14.67 -4.18 6.98
C SER A 58 -14.02 -5.45 7.53
N ARG A 59 -12.79 -5.77 7.10
CA ARG A 59 -12.07 -6.94 7.62
C ARG A 59 -11.73 -6.80 9.11
N SER A 60 -11.35 -5.61 9.57
CA SER A 60 -11.03 -5.34 10.98
C SER A 60 -12.26 -5.35 11.89
N GLN A 61 -13.47 -5.31 11.36
CA GLN A 61 -14.69 -5.44 12.18
C GLN A 61 -15.05 -6.91 12.50
N HIS A 62 -14.45 -7.87 11.79
CA HIS A 62 -14.78 -9.29 11.98
C HIS A 62 -14.35 -9.85 13.35
N GLY A 63 -13.31 -9.29 13.98
CA GLY A 63 -12.89 -9.64 15.34
C GLY A 63 -12.07 -10.93 15.50
N ILE A 64 -11.89 -11.74 14.45
CA ILE A 64 -11.07 -12.97 14.44
C ILE A 64 -9.98 -12.86 13.38
N TYR A 65 -8.70 -12.96 13.78
CA TYR A 65 -7.53 -12.72 12.91
C TYR A 65 -6.58 -13.92 12.84
N GLY A 66 -7.13 -15.14 12.79
CA GLY A 66 -6.36 -16.36 12.62
C GLY A 66 -5.76 -16.54 11.22
N TYR A 67 -5.21 -17.72 10.97
CA TYR A 67 -4.62 -18.09 9.68
C TYR A 67 -5.60 -17.85 8.53
N THR A 68 -5.12 -17.12 7.51
CA THR A 68 -5.91 -16.74 6.33
C THR A 68 -5.35 -17.41 5.10
N LEU A 69 -6.20 -18.10 4.35
CA LEU A 69 -5.87 -18.70 3.06
C LEU A 69 -6.14 -17.69 1.93
N VAL A 70 -5.22 -17.59 0.97
CA VAL A 70 -5.43 -16.80 -0.26
C VAL A 70 -6.42 -17.54 -1.16
N LYS A 71 -7.60 -16.96 -1.36
CA LYS A 71 -8.70 -17.54 -2.15
C LYS A 71 -8.61 -17.19 -3.63
N GLN A 72 -9.47 -17.82 -4.43
CA GLN A 72 -9.48 -17.70 -5.90
C GLN A 72 -9.76 -16.26 -6.40
N ASP A 73 -10.60 -15.52 -5.68
CA ASP A 73 -10.96 -14.12 -5.96
C ASP A 73 -9.75 -13.16 -5.98
N TYR A 74 -8.74 -13.43 -5.15
CA TYR A 74 -7.46 -12.71 -5.19
C TYR A 74 -6.79 -12.86 -6.56
N TYR A 75 -6.68 -14.09 -7.06
CA TYR A 75 -6.00 -14.38 -8.33
C TYR A 75 -6.79 -13.85 -9.52
N GLU A 76 -8.12 -13.97 -9.50
CA GLU A 76 -9.00 -13.38 -10.51
C GLU A 76 -8.81 -11.87 -10.62
N SER A 77 -8.68 -11.17 -9.48
CA SER A 77 -8.43 -9.73 -9.44
C SER A 77 -7.10 -9.36 -10.09
N VAL A 78 -6.03 -10.12 -9.82
CA VAL A 78 -4.72 -9.92 -10.43
C VAL A 78 -4.76 -10.19 -11.94
N ILE A 79 -5.32 -11.32 -12.36
CA ILE A 79 -5.44 -11.70 -13.78
C ILE A 79 -6.22 -10.62 -14.55
N GLN A 80 -7.34 -10.17 -14.00
CA GLN A 80 -8.18 -9.16 -14.65
C GLN A 80 -7.48 -7.81 -14.74
N TRP A 81 -6.74 -7.40 -13.71
CA TRP A 81 -5.97 -6.16 -13.72
C TRP A 81 -4.94 -6.15 -14.86
N TYR A 82 -4.13 -7.21 -14.97
CA TYR A 82 -3.12 -7.32 -16.03
C TYR A 82 -3.73 -7.39 -17.43
N LYS A 83 -4.86 -8.11 -17.57
CA LYS A 83 -5.60 -8.16 -18.83
C LYS A 83 -6.10 -6.77 -19.25
N GLN A 84 -6.69 -6.00 -18.34
CA GLN A 84 -7.25 -4.69 -18.66
C GLN A 84 -6.17 -3.63 -18.90
N ARG A 85 -5.12 -3.61 -18.09
CA ARG A 85 -4.10 -2.54 -18.12
C ARG A 85 -2.97 -2.81 -19.08
N HIS A 86 -2.63 -4.07 -19.30
CA HIS A 86 -1.44 -4.47 -20.04
C HIS A 86 -1.74 -5.44 -21.19
N GLN A 87 -3.00 -5.85 -21.38
CA GLN A 87 -3.42 -6.83 -22.41
C GLN A 87 -2.73 -8.20 -22.27
N LEU A 88 -2.21 -8.50 -21.06
CA LEU A 88 -1.58 -9.78 -20.73
C LEU A 88 -2.61 -10.74 -20.13
N LYS A 89 -2.55 -12.01 -20.54
CA LYS A 89 -3.40 -13.08 -20.00
C LYS A 89 -2.53 -14.08 -19.26
N PHE A 90 -2.91 -14.37 -18.02
CA PHE A 90 -2.28 -15.38 -17.18
C PHE A 90 -3.32 -16.44 -16.80
N GLN A 91 -2.87 -17.67 -16.66
CA GLN A 91 -3.59 -18.75 -16.01
C GLN A 91 -3.31 -18.72 -14.51
N ARG A 92 -4.22 -19.28 -13.73
CA ARG A 92 -4.11 -19.30 -12.27
C ARG A 92 -2.81 -19.95 -11.80
N GLU A 93 -2.39 -21.02 -12.46
CA GLU A 93 -1.23 -21.85 -12.13
C GLU A 93 0.10 -21.13 -12.36
N GLU A 94 0.09 -20.06 -13.15
CA GLU A 94 1.27 -19.21 -13.44
C GLU A 94 1.52 -18.17 -12.34
N ILE A 95 0.62 -18.03 -11.37
CA ILE A 95 0.69 -17.02 -10.32
C ILE A 95 0.94 -17.67 -8.96
N LEU A 96 2.05 -17.27 -8.34
CA LEU A 96 2.44 -17.66 -6.99
C LEU A 96 2.33 -16.43 -6.06
N TYR A 97 1.64 -16.60 -4.94
CA TYR A 97 1.57 -15.56 -3.92
C TYR A 97 2.90 -15.46 -3.17
N ALA A 98 3.42 -14.23 -3.06
CA ALA A 98 4.58 -13.89 -2.25
C ALA A 98 4.28 -12.62 -1.45
N THR A 99 4.94 -12.45 -0.31
CA THR A 99 4.73 -11.31 0.59
C THR A 99 5.39 -10.02 0.11
N GLY A 100 6.31 -10.10 -0.86
CA GLY A 100 7.00 -8.95 -1.44
C GLY A 100 7.95 -9.36 -2.55
N VAL A 101 8.35 -8.36 -3.36
CA VAL A 101 9.37 -8.53 -4.42
C VAL A 101 10.78 -8.25 -3.90
N ILE A 102 10.89 -7.39 -2.87
CA ILE A 102 12.05 -6.82 -2.13
C ILE A 102 12.02 -5.29 -2.22
#